data_AF-A0A1C2XTK4-F1
#
_entry.id   AF-A0A1C2XTK4-F1
#
_cell.length_a   1.000
_cell.length_b   1.000
_cell.length_c   1.000
_cell.angle_alpha   90.00
_cell.angle_beta   90.00
_cell.angle_gamma   90.00
#
_symmetry.space_group_name_H-M   'P 1'
#
loop_
_entity.id
_entity.type
_entity.pdbx_description
1 polymer ?
#
loop_
_entity_poly.entity_id
_entity_poly.type
_entity_poly.pdbx_seq_one_letter_code
_entity_poly.pdbx_strand_id
1 'polypeptide(L)'
;MNTNDKTLELMSQLEKGIKETFTSERYINFLKVQSQFYTYSFNNAMLISMQNPDATRVAGYKTWQKLERYVKRGEHGISILAPSPYKYEKSVNKIDPKTKQPMNDPATGELIKEKATQEGLRFVKVSVFDVSQTEGKELPSLCNELKGNSLEASNIIRAVKRISEVPIIEDVIKGSNGPKGYFDREKNLIAVRLGMSNDQTAKTLVHEYAHATVHQQPLFDRATREVQAESIAYIVSNRFGLDTSAYTFEYVAAWSSGRELPELRSSMDLIQKISNDIINKMESVMTKDISLEKEPITVEILSSKDSFFMKGQLMSFEEADKLFTQYEAEHFAKRSVERDINGNLLPPIPYSQTEMMVHLADGRTFNVRFDIGAGDDQSLADCLHRYSFDAKRYIENYHLQQNQSSSAAPLSPDSENLIPGNYYGKIDFLGNSGNVGETIYFKDKLSFDKEVSESRDIGRPMVPKIFNSSDLIKNQIIARYEKEFPAIKHITEKTANLIDSLKEPLTVKEIKNTYKLAGKKLESGCSCPSDEITFNKLKNIVDDFKHAQLLEKQAHLNEKALHNQVVKQSMDMEISM
;
A
#
# COMPACT_ATOMS: atom_id res chain seq x y z
N MET A 1 14.32 8.59 6.94
CA MET A 1 14.93 7.69 5.94
C MET A 1 14.50 8.15 4.56
N ASN A 2 15.45 8.24 3.64
CA ASN A 2 15.23 8.74 2.28
C ASN A 2 14.35 7.73 1.52
N THR A 3 13.54 8.17 0.56
CA THR A 3 12.62 7.31 -0.23
C THR A 3 13.33 6.13 -0.90
N ASN A 4 14.64 6.27 -1.16
CA ASN A 4 15.50 5.20 -1.65
C ASN A 4 15.78 4.09 -0.60
N ASP A 5 15.89 4.41 0.69
CA ASP A 5 16.34 3.45 1.71
C ASP A 5 15.27 2.40 2.05
N LYS A 6 13.98 2.79 2.08
CA LYS A 6 12.85 1.86 2.31
C LYS A 6 12.60 0.96 1.11
N THR A 7 12.75 1.48 -0.11
CA THR A 7 12.70 0.67 -1.34
C THR A 7 13.87 -0.31 -1.37
N LEU A 8 15.08 0.12 -0.97
CA LEU A 8 16.25 -0.76 -0.85
C LEU A 8 16.11 -1.81 0.26
N GLU A 9 15.44 -1.51 1.37
CA GLU A 9 15.17 -2.46 2.46
C GLU A 9 14.15 -3.54 2.04
N LEU A 10 13.07 -3.16 1.36
CA LEU A 10 12.11 -4.09 0.76
C LEU A 10 12.76 -4.93 -0.36
N MET A 11 13.65 -4.33 -1.15
CA MET A 11 14.47 -5.06 -2.13
C MET A 11 15.45 -6.01 -1.46
N SER A 12 16.05 -5.63 -0.32
CA SER A 12 16.95 -6.49 0.44
C SER A 12 16.19 -7.67 1.08
N GLN A 13 14.96 -7.45 1.54
CA GLN A 13 14.08 -8.53 2.01
C GLN A 13 13.65 -9.46 0.87
N LEU A 14 13.34 -8.91 -0.31
CA LEU A 14 13.05 -9.70 -1.52
C LEU A 14 14.29 -10.50 -1.96
N GLU A 15 15.47 -9.88 -2.02
CA GLU A 15 16.75 -10.53 -2.36
C GLU A 15 17.17 -11.57 -1.33
N LYS A 16 16.92 -11.33 -0.04
CA LYS A 16 17.22 -12.26 1.05
C LYS A 16 16.26 -13.43 1.06
N GLY A 17 14.96 -13.21 0.83
CA GLY A 17 13.98 -14.27 0.61
C GLY A 17 14.32 -15.11 -0.64
N ILE A 18 14.82 -14.48 -1.70
CA ILE A 18 15.33 -15.17 -2.89
C ILE A 18 16.59 -15.99 -2.53
N LYS A 19 17.58 -15.44 -1.82
CA LYS A 19 18.84 -16.12 -1.44
C LYS A 19 18.66 -17.26 -0.44
N GLU A 20 17.78 -17.12 0.55
CA GLU A 20 17.50 -18.17 1.56
C GLU A 20 16.68 -19.34 0.98
N THR A 21 15.98 -19.12 -0.13
CA THR A 21 15.26 -20.19 -0.87
C THR A 21 16.21 -21.13 -1.62
N PHE A 22 17.48 -20.77 -1.81
CA PHE A 22 18.44 -21.58 -2.58
C PHE A 22 19.10 -22.75 -1.82
N THR A 23 18.88 -22.95 -0.52
CA THR A 23 19.71 -23.88 0.29
C THR A 23 18.97 -24.86 1.22
N SER A 24 17.77 -25.35 0.89
CA SER A 24 17.17 -26.47 1.64
C SER A 24 16.76 -27.64 0.74
N GLU A 25 16.88 -28.87 1.25
CA GLU A 25 16.47 -30.11 0.56
C GLU A 25 14.98 -30.13 0.14
N ARG A 26 14.15 -29.20 0.63
CA ARG A 26 12.80 -28.91 0.11
C ARG A 26 12.82 -28.32 -1.32
N TYR A 27 13.85 -27.57 -1.68
CA TYR A 27 14.06 -26.90 -2.98
C TYR A 27 14.25 -27.90 -4.12
N ILE A 28 14.93 -29.04 -3.91
CA ILE A 28 15.12 -30.09 -4.94
C ILE A 28 13.81 -30.84 -5.24
N ASN A 29 12.95 -31.05 -4.24
CA ASN A 29 11.62 -31.66 -4.44
C ASN A 29 10.59 -30.67 -5.02
N PHE A 30 10.73 -29.38 -4.70
CA PHE A 30 9.92 -28.29 -5.25
C PHE A 30 10.24 -28.02 -6.74
N LEU A 31 11.53 -28.01 -7.12
CA LEU A 31 11.98 -27.87 -8.52
C LEU A 31 11.53 -29.01 -9.45
N LYS A 32 11.19 -30.19 -8.90
CA LYS A 32 10.60 -31.31 -9.66
C LYS A 32 9.11 -31.16 -9.95
N VAL A 33 8.41 -30.29 -9.23
CA VAL A 33 6.96 -30.05 -9.34
C VAL A 33 6.66 -28.78 -10.15
N GLN A 34 7.52 -27.76 -10.05
CA GLN A 34 7.32 -26.45 -10.66
C GLN A 34 7.78 -26.29 -12.13
N SER A 35 8.30 -27.35 -12.75
CA SER A 35 8.61 -27.37 -14.20
C SER A 35 7.37 -27.66 -15.08
N GLN A 36 6.17 -27.63 -14.51
CA GLN A 36 4.94 -28.07 -15.17
C GLN A 36 3.91 -26.93 -15.27
N PHE A 37 4.27 -25.88 -16.02
CA PHE A 37 3.65 -25.51 -17.32
C PHE A 37 3.52 -24.00 -17.54
N TYR A 38 4.44 -23.49 -18.35
CA TYR A 38 4.44 -22.19 -19.01
C TYR A 38 3.68 -22.29 -20.35
N THR A 39 2.87 -21.28 -20.71
CA THR A 39 2.59 -20.85 -22.10
C THR A 39 2.28 -21.94 -23.14
N TYR A 40 1.01 -22.31 -23.31
CA TYR A 40 0.57 -23.02 -24.51
C TYR A 40 0.73 -22.14 -25.76
N SER A 41 1.14 -22.73 -26.88
CA SER A 41 1.14 -22.06 -28.19
C SER A 41 -0.29 -21.66 -28.58
N PHE A 42 -0.44 -20.61 -29.42
CA PHE A 42 -1.76 -20.14 -29.91
C PHE A 42 -2.65 -21.28 -30.42
N ASN A 43 -2.06 -22.24 -31.17
CA ASN A 43 -2.77 -23.40 -31.68
C ASN A 43 -3.28 -24.33 -30.57
N ASN A 44 -2.50 -24.55 -29.51
CA ASN A 44 -2.94 -25.33 -28.36
C ASN A 44 -3.98 -24.57 -27.52
N ALA A 45 -3.87 -23.25 -27.38
CA ALA A 45 -4.87 -22.42 -26.70
C ALA A 45 -6.23 -22.48 -27.43
N MET A 46 -6.23 -22.39 -28.77
CA MET A 46 -7.44 -22.55 -29.59
C MET A 46 -8.02 -23.96 -29.48
N LEU A 47 -7.18 -25.00 -29.57
CA LEU A 47 -7.63 -26.40 -29.41
C LEU A 47 -8.28 -26.65 -28.05
N ILE A 48 -7.73 -26.09 -26.98
CA ILE A 48 -8.31 -26.19 -25.64
C ILE A 48 -9.66 -25.50 -25.59
N SER A 49 -9.74 -24.23 -26.04
CA SER A 49 -10.98 -23.44 -26.01
C SER A 49 -12.12 -24.07 -26.83
N MET A 50 -11.81 -24.68 -27.99
CA MET A 50 -12.83 -25.36 -28.81
C MET A 50 -13.38 -26.65 -28.18
N GLN A 51 -12.60 -27.31 -27.31
CA GLN A 51 -13.00 -28.57 -26.65
C GLN A 51 -13.59 -28.32 -25.26
N ASN A 52 -13.14 -27.28 -24.58
CA ASN A 52 -13.62 -26.85 -23.27
C ASN A 52 -13.47 -25.31 -23.16
N PRO A 53 -14.53 -24.55 -23.52
CA PRO A 53 -14.52 -23.08 -23.48
C PRO A 53 -14.29 -22.50 -22.08
N ASP A 54 -14.65 -23.24 -21.03
CA ASP A 54 -14.54 -22.82 -19.62
C ASP A 54 -13.23 -23.30 -18.96
N ALA A 55 -12.29 -23.87 -19.73
CA ALA A 55 -11.03 -24.36 -19.21
C ALA A 55 -10.19 -23.21 -18.61
N THR A 56 -9.82 -23.35 -17.34
CA THR A 56 -9.05 -22.35 -16.59
C THR A 56 -7.60 -22.80 -16.36
N ARG A 57 -7.36 -24.10 -16.19
CA ARG A 57 -6.03 -24.66 -15.96
C ARG A 57 -5.96 -26.12 -16.38
N VAL A 58 -5.23 -26.42 -17.45
CA VAL A 58 -5.11 -27.78 -18.00
C VAL A 58 -3.72 -28.39 -17.82
N ALA A 59 -3.68 -29.66 -17.41
CA ALA A 59 -2.44 -30.43 -17.27
C ALA A 59 -2.63 -31.92 -17.62
N GLY A 60 -1.53 -32.62 -17.89
CA GLY A 60 -1.56 -34.06 -18.14
C GLY A 60 -1.91 -34.87 -16.90
N TYR A 61 -2.46 -36.07 -17.07
CA TYR A 61 -2.91 -36.94 -15.97
C TYR A 61 -1.83 -37.17 -14.88
N LYS A 62 -0.59 -37.47 -15.30
CA LYS A 62 0.54 -37.68 -14.38
C LYS A 62 0.93 -36.41 -13.62
N THR A 63 0.69 -35.23 -14.18
CA THR A 63 0.93 -33.96 -13.50
C THR A 63 -0.06 -33.77 -12.37
N TRP A 64 -1.35 -34.02 -12.61
CA TRP A 64 -2.35 -33.95 -11.56
C TRP A 64 -2.04 -34.88 -10.39
N GLN A 65 -1.64 -36.12 -10.68
CA GLN A 65 -1.25 -37.07 -9.63
C GLN A 65 -0.10 -36.56 -8.75
N LYS A 66 0.89 -35.86 -9.34
CA LYS A 66 2.00 -35.27 -8.57
C LYS A 66 1.56 -34.10 -7.69
N LEU A 67 0.49 -33.42 -8.06
CA LEU A 67 -0.13 -32.33 -7.28
C LEU A 67 -1.14 -32.83 -6.25
N GLU A 68 -1.15 -34.14 -5.96
CA GLU A 68 -2.12 -34.78 -5.05
C GLU A 68 -3.58 -34.52 -5.49
N ARG A 69 -3.80 -34.44 -6.82
CA ARG A 69 -5.11 -34.35 -7.46
C ARG A 69 -5.30 -35.48 -8.46
N TYR A 70 -6.54 -35.93 -8.62
CA TYR A 70 -6.89 -37.05 -9.47
C TYR A 70 -8.01 -36.63 -10.42
N VAL A 71 -7.92 -37.06 -11.68
CA VAL A 71 -9.00 -36.83 -12.64
C VAL A 71 -10.22 -37.62 -12.19
N LYS A 72 -11.38 -36.98 -12.11
CA LYS A 72 -12.63 -37.60 -11.68
C LYS A 72 -13.00 -38.71 -12.65
N ARG A 73 -13.64 -39.76 -12.14
CA ARG A 73 -14.05 -40.90 -12.95
C ARG A 73 -15.12 -40.46 -13.97
N GLY A 74 -14.86 -40.72 -15.25
CA GLY A 74 -15.79 -40.38 -16.35
C GLY A 74 -15.44 -39.12 -17.13
N GLU A 75 -14.44 -38.34 -16.69
CA GLU A 75 -14.00 -37.14 -17.38
C GLU A 75 -13.24 -37.43 -18.68
N HIS A 76 -13.48 -36.60 -19.71
CA HIS A 76 -12.83 -36.72 -21.02
C HIS A 76 -11.63 -35.77 -21.15
N GLY A 77 -10.54 -36.27 -21.72
CA GLY A 77 -9.31 -35.49 -21.92
C GLY A 77 -9.37 -34.56 -23.13
N ILE A 78 -8.87 -33.34 -22.94
CA ILE A 78 -8.68 -32.30 -23.96
C ILE A 78 -7.43 -32.62 -24.77
N SER A 79 -7.53 -32.59 -26.09
CA SER A 79 -6.42 -32.93 -26.98
C SER A 79 -5.56 -31.71 -27.32
N ILE A 80 -4.23 -31.83 -27.18
CA ILE A 80 -3.23 -30.81 -27.56
C ILE A 80 -2.09 -31.43 -28.39
N LEU A 81 -1.28 -30.59 -29.02
CA LEU A 81 -0.06 -30.99 -29.74
C LEU A 81 1.18 -30.78 -28.86
N ALA A 82 2.01 -31.81 -28.71
CA ALA A 82 3.27 -31.75 -27.95
C ALA A 82 4.48 -32.15 -28.81
N PRO A 83 5.64 -31.49 -28.64
CA PRO A 83 6.87 -31.86 -29.35
C PRO A 83 7.37 -33.23 -28.89
N SER A 84 7.84 -34.03 -29.86
CA SER A 84 8.44 -35.36 -29.70
C SER A 84 9.70 -35.41 -30.56
N PRO A 85 10.89 -35.17 -29.97
CA PRO A 85 12.16 -35.33 -30.66
C PRO A 85 12.35 -36.76 -31.20
N TYR A 86 13.05 -36.91 -32.32
CA TYR A 86 13.45 -38.20 -32.88
C TYR A 86 14.80 -38.08 -33.60
N LYS A 87 15.50 -39.19 -33.81
CA LYS A 87 16.79 -39.22 -34.53
C LYS A 87 16.61 -39.84 -35.91
N TYR A 88 17.30 -39.31 -36.93
CA TYR A 88 17.33 -39.87 -38.28
C TYR A 88 18.71 -39.71 -38.93
N GLU A 89 19.08 -40.63 -39.82
CA GLU A 89 20.35 -40.57 -40.56
C GLU A 89 20.23 -39.70 -41.80
N LYS A 90 21.18 -38.78 -42.02
CA LYS A 90 21.27 -37.97 -43.24
C LYS A 90 22.68 -38.03 -43.81
N SER A 91 22.77 -38.20 -45.13
CA SER A 91 24.04 -38.13 -45.85
C SER A 91 24.47 -36.66 -45.99
N VAL A 92 25.63 -36.31 -45.45
CA VAL A 92 26.21 -34.95 -45.45
C VAL A 92 27.61 -34.96 -46.05
N ASN A 93 28.07 -33.83 -46.60
CA ASN A 93 29.42 -33.74 -47.14
C ASN A 93 30.44 -33.73 -45.98
N LYS A 94 31.50 -34.54 -46.11
CA LYS A 94 32.60 -34.61 -45.15
C LYS A 94 33.43 -33.33 -45.26
N ILE A 95 33.62 -32.63 -44.15
CA ILE A 95 34.33 -31.35 -44.09
C ILE A 95 35.76 -31.57 -43.61
N ASP A 96 36.74 -30.95 -44.27
CA ASP A 96 38.13 -30.97 -43.84
C ASP A 96 38.29 -30.17 -42.52
N PRO A 97 38.83 -30.77 -41.44
CA PRO A 97 38.97 -30.11 -40.13
C PRO A 97 39.84 -28.84 -40.14
N LYS A 98 40.78 -28.72 -41.09
CA LYS A 98 41.71 -27.58 -41.19
C LYS A 98 41.17 -26.47 -42.08
N THR A 99 40.50 -26.80 -43.19
CA THR A 99 40.06 -25.80 -44.17
C THR A 99 38.58 -25.40 -44.02
N LYS A 100 37.81 -26.19 -43.25
CA LYS A 100 36.34 -26.07 -43.14
C LYS A 100 35.60 -26.15 -44.48
N GLN A 101 36.23 -26.69 -45.52
CA GLN A 101 35.62 -26.90 -46.83
C GLN A 101 35.26 -28.38 -47.06
N PRO A 102 34.26 -28.66 -47.92
CA PRO A 102 33.91 -30.04 -48.28
C PRO A 102 35.08 -30.76 -48.95
N MET A 103 35.34 -32.00 -48.53
CA MET A 103 36.39 -32.84 -49.10
C MET A 103 35.92 -33.49 -50.40
N ASN A 104 36.74 -33.39 -51.44
CA ASN A 104 36.55 -34.13 -52.68
C ASN A 104 37.36 -35.44 -52.64
N ASP A 105 36.83 -36.48 -53.26
CA ASP A 105 37.51 -37.75 -53.47
C ASP A 105 38.66 -37.56 -54.49
N PRO A 106 39.91 -37.88 -54.12
CA PRO A 106 41.06 -37.69 -55.01
C PRO A 106 41.01 -38.50 -56.31
N ALA A 107 40.22 -39.58 -56.38
CA ALA A 107 40.13 -40.45 -57.55
C ALA A 107 39.00 -40.07 -58.52
N THR A 108 37.90 -39.48 -58.03
CA THR A 108 36.70 -39.20 -58.83
C THR A 108 36.35 -37.72 -58.92
N GLY A 109 36.92 -36.87 -58.05
CA GLY A 109 36.61 -35.44 -57.97
C GLY A 109 35.25 -35.12 -57.34
N GLU A 110 34.48 -36.14 -56.94
CA GLU A 110 33.17 -35.97 -56.31
C GLU A 110 33.28 -35.71 -54.80
N LEU A 111 32.27 -35.06 -54.22
CA LEU A 111 32.22 -34.77 -52.78
C LEU A 111 32.10 -36.05 -51.95
N ILE A 112 33.02 -36.24 -50.99
CA ILE A 112 32.94 -37.36 -50.04
C ILE A 112 31.75 -37.11 -49.11
N LYS A 113 30.80 -38.06 -49.07
CA LYS A 113 29.65 -38.02 -48.17
C LYS A 113 29.84 -38.96 -46.99
N GLU A 114 29.42 -38.52 -45.80
CA GLU A 114 29.35 -39.34 -44.59
C GLU A 114 27.92 -39.39 -44.05
N LYS A 115 27.59 -40.45 -43.29
CA LYS A 115 26.32 -40.55 -42.59
C LYS A 115 26.42 -39.79 -41.27
N ALA A 116 25.68 -38.70 -41.14
CA ALA A 116 25.51 -38.00 -39.88
C ALA A 116 24.15 -38.34 -39.26
N THR A 117 24.14 -38.63 -37.96
CA THR A 117 22.89 -38.69 -37.19
C THR A 117 22.41 -37.26 -36.94
N GLN A 118 21.20 -36.95 -37.39
CA GLN A 118 20.54 -35.66 -37.12
C GLN A 118 19.37 -35.85 -36.17
N GLU A 119 19.08 -34.81 -35.40
CA GLU A 119 17.91 -34.75 -34.54
C GLU A 119 16.80 -33.98 -35.27
N GLY A 120 15.62 -34.60 -35.33
CA GLY A 120 14.40 -34.03 -35.86
C GLY A 120 13.37 -33.81 -34.75
N LEU A 121 12.42 -32.92 -34.99
CA LEU A 121 11.33 -32.64 -34.08
C LEU A 121 10.00 -32.91 -34.81
N ARG A 122 9.14 -33.77 -34.26
CA ARG A 122 7.76 -33.91 -34.73
C ARG A 122 6.79 -33.53 -33.61
N PHE A 123 5.55 -33.21 -33.95
CA PHE A 123 4.50 -32.93 -32.96
C PHE A 123 3.49 -34.07 -32.95
N VAL A 124 3.10 -34.52 -31.76
CA VAL A 124 2.15 -35.62 -31.55
C VAL A 124 0.96 -35.15 -30.72
N LYS A 125 -0.20 -35.78 -30.91
CA LYS A 125 -1.41 -35.54 -30.12
C LYS A 125 -1.27 -36.15 -28.73
N VAL A 126 -1.54 -35.37 -27.67
CA VAL A 126 -1.57 -35.83 -26.27
C VAL A 126 -2.81 -35.31 -25.56
N SER A 127 -3.22 -35.97 -24.47
CA SER A 127 -4.40 -35.60 -23.67
C SER A 127 -4.04 -34.90 -22.36
N VAL A 128 -4.75 -33.80 -22.08
CA VAL A 128 -4.70 -33.02 -20.83
C VAL A 128 -6.10 -32.86 -20.23
N PHE A 129 -6.20 -32.46 -18.97
CA PHE A 129 -7.45 -32.32 -18.22
C PHE A 129 -7.46 -30.98 -17.48
N ASP A 130 -8.62 -30.31 -17.43
CA ASP A 130 -8.82 -29.08 -16.67
C ASP A 130 -8.89 -29.34 -15.16
N VAL A 131 -8.54 -28.34 -14.34
CA VAL A 131 -8.62 -28.41 -12.87
C VAL A 131 -10.03 -28.77 -12.38
N SER A 132 -11.08 -28.28 -13.03
CA SER A 132 -12.49 -28.59 -12.70
C SER A 132 -12.82 -30.09 -12.84
N GLN A 133 -12.09 -30.78 -13.73
CA GLN A 133 -12.19 -32.22 -14.00
C GLN A 133 -11.38 -33.06 -13.00
N THR A 134 -10.79 -32.44 -11.99
CA THR A 134 -9.98 -33.11 -10.96
C THR A 134 -10.54 -32.91 -9.56
N GLU A 135 -10.24 -33.83 -8.66
CA GLU A 135 -10.52 -33.77 -7.23
C GLU A 135 -9.25 -34.01 -6.41
N GLY A 136 -9.15 -33.44 -5.21
CA GLY A 136 -7.95 -33.52 -4.37
C GLY A 136 -7.54 -32.17 -3.78
N LYS A 137 -6.27 -32.05 -3.39
CA LYS A 137 -5.72 -30.88 -2.69
C LYS A 137 -5.88 -29.58 -3.49
N GLU A 138 -6.29 -28.50 -2.83
CA GLU A 138 -6.45 -27.18 -3.49
C GLU A 138 -5.14 -26.72 -4.12
N LEU A 139 -5.26 -26.05 -5.27
CA LEU A 139 -4.09 -25.55 -5.99
C LEU A 139 -3.53 -24.32 -5.27
N PRO A 140 -2.20 -24.20 -5.12
CA PRO A 140 -1.59 -23.01 -4.55
C PRO A 140 -1.91 -21.77 -5.41
N SER A 141 -2.41 -20.70 -4.79
CA SER A 141 -2.58 -19.37 -5.37
C SER A 141 -1.37 -18.47 -5.05
N LEU A 142 -1.16 -17.42 -5.84
CA LEU A 142 -0.04 -16.45 -5.66
C LEU A 142 -0.20 -15.62 -4.37
N CYS A 143 -1.45 -15.40 -3.97
CA CYS A 143 -1.85 -14.68 -2.78
C CYS A 143 -3.23 -15.22 -2.36
N ASN A 144 -3.45 -15.37 -1.06
CA ASN A 144 -4.78 -15.63 -0.53
C ASN A 144 -5.64 -14.37 -0.66
N GLU A 145 -6.95 -14.53 -0.72
CA GLU A 145 -7.85 -13.39 -0.74
C GLU A 145 -7.65 -12.49 0.49
N LEU A 146 -7.37 -11.20 0.25
CA LEU A 146 -7.29 -10.22 1.33
C LEU A 146 -8.69 -9.95 1.86
N LYS A 147 -8.83 -9.98 3.19
CA LYS A 147 -10.09 -9.69 3.88
C LYS A 147 -9.88 -8.45 4.74
N GLY A 148 -10.73 -7.45 4.58
CA GLY A 148 -10.64 -6.21 5.34
C GLY A 148 -11.11 -5.02 4.53
N ASN A 149 -11.51 -3.97 5.25
CA ASN A 149 -11.92 -2.69 4.67
C ASN A 149 -11.10 -1.55 5.28
N SER A 150 -9.77 -1.66 5.20
CA SER A 150 -8.83 -0.71 5.78
C SER A 150 -8.94 0.69 5.13
N LEU A 151 -8.60 1.73 5.89
CA LEU A 151 -8.57 3.11 5.38
C LEU A 151 -7.46 3.25 4.32
N GLU A 152 -6.36 2.53 4.50
CA GLU A 152 -5.23 2.39 3.59
C GLU A 152 -5.70 1.88 2.23
N ALA A 153 -6.51 0.82 2.20
CA ALA A 153 -7.09 0.29 0.97
C ALA A 153 -7.96 1.33 0.25
N SER A 154 -8.82 2.04 0.97
CA SER A 154 -9.64 3.11 0.38
C SER A 154 -8.80 4.25 -0.20
N ASN A 155 -7.71 4.62 0.49
CA ASN A 155 -6.75 5.61 -0.01
C ASN A 155 -6.05 5.16 -1.28
N ILE A 156 -5.60 3.90 -1.33
CA ILE A 156 -4.97 3.30 -2.52
C ILE A 156 -5.95 3.30 -3.69
N ILE A 157 -7.18 2.82 -3.50
CA ILE A 157 -8.19 2.77 -4.55
C ILE A 157 -8.43 4.16 -5.14
N ARG A 158 -8.61 5.19 -4.29
CA ARG A 158 -8.81 6.57 -4.74
C ARG A 158 -7.60 7.08 -5.52
N ALA A 159 -6.40 6.91 -4.96
CA ALA A 159 -5.17 7.38 -5.59
C ALA A 159 -4.97 6.75 -6.97
N VAL A 160 -5.17 5.42 -7.10
CA VAL A 160 -5.09 4.73 -8.39
C VAL A 160 -6.16 5.24 -9.37
N LYS A 161 -7.42 5.42 -8.92
CA LYS A 161 -8.50 5.99 -9.75
C LYS A 161 -8.15 7.40 -10.26
N ARG A 162 -7.44 8.22 -9.48
CA ARG A 162 -7.03 9.58 -9.89
C ARG A 162 -5.87 9.60 -10.87
N ILE A 163 -4.89 8.70 -10.71
CA ILE A 163 -3.68 8.68 -11.58
C ILE A 163 -3.88 7.85 -12.84
N SER A 164 -4.89 6.99 -12.88
CA SER A 164 -5.11 6.10 -14.01
C SER A 164 -5.54 6.88 -15.24
N GLU A 165 -4.74 6.77 -16.30
CA GLU A 165 -5.07 7.26 -17.65
C GLU A 165 -6.07 6.33 -18.35
N VAL A 166 -6.29 5.15 -17.79
CA VAL A 166 -7.18 4.10 -18.30
C VAL A 166 -8.48 4.10 -17.49
N PRO A 167 -9.66 4.08 -18.11
CA PRO A 167 -10.94 3.99 -17.40
C PRO A 167 -11.00 2.76 -16.48
N ILE A 168 -11.48 2.96 -15.26
CA ILE A 168 -11.68 1.90 -14.26
C ILE A 168 -13.18 1.73 -14.05
N ILE A 169 -13.67 0.50 -14.23
CA ILE A 169 -15.06 0.12 -13.99
C ILE A 169 -15.16 -0.99 -12.95
N GLU A 170 -16.28 -1.01 -12.23
CA GLU A 170 -16.68 -2.13 -11.40
C GLU A 170 -17.67 -2.98 -12.20
N ASP A 171 -17.37 -4.27 -12.38
CA ASP A 171 -18.16 -5.16 -13.23
C ASP A 171 -18.57 -6.43 -12.47
N VAL A 172 -19.73 -6.97 -12.85
CA VAL A 172 -20.23 -8.25 -12.35
C VAL A 172 -19.56 -9.37 -13.15
N ILE A 173 -18.33 -9.69 -12.77
CA ILE A 173 -17.57 -10.79 -13.36
C ILE A 173 -18.23 -12.12 -12.94
N LYS A 174 -18.84 -12.83 -13.90
CA LYS A 174 -19.62 -14.05 -13.63
C LYS A 174 -18.76 -15.18 -13.04
N GLY A 175 -19.28 -15.81 -11.98
CA GLY A 175 -18.71 -16.98 -11.31
C GLY A 175 -17.93 -16.63 -10.04
N SER A 176 -18.26 -17.27 -8.91
CA SER A 176 -17.55 -17.11 -7.63
C SER A 176 -16.04 -17.39 -7.74
N ASN A 177 -15.64 -18.23 -8.71
CA ASN A 177 -14.26 -18.61 -8.99
C ASN A 177 -13.60 -17.87 -10.18
N GLY A 178 -14.24 -16.84 -10.75
CA GLY A 178 -13.66 -16.09 -11.87
C GLY A 178 -12.42 -15.24 -11.47
N PRO A 179 -11.84 -14.47 -12.40
CA PRO A 179 -10.81 -13.49 -12.05
C PRO A 179 -11.38 -12.34 -11.20
N LYS A 180 -10.54 -11.78 -10.33
CA LYS A 180 -10.91 -10.66 -9.44
C LYS A 180 -10.90 -9.31 -10.15
N GLY A 181 -10.20 -9.21 -11.26
CA GLY A 181 -10.14 -8.07 -12.16
C GLY A 181 -9.43 -8.49 -13.45
N TYR A 182 -9.44 -7.60 -14.43
CA TYR A 182 -8.63 -7.74 -15.64
C TYR A 182 -8.41 -6.37 -16.30
N PHE A 183 -7.26 -6.23 -16.96
CA PHE A 183 -7.03 -5.19 -17.95
C PHE A 183 -7.39 -5.67 -19.37
N ASP A 184 -8.40 -5.05 -19.97
CA ASP A 184 -8.80 -5.28 -21.37
C ASP A 184 -8.01 -4.36 -22.28
N ARG A 185 -7.09 -4.95 -23.06
CA ARG A 185 -6.20 -4.24 -23.98
C ARG A 185 -6.92 -3.66 -25.19
N GLU A 186 -7.97 -4.31 -25.67
CA GLU A 186 -8.68 -3.89 -26.87
C GLU A 186 -9.53 -2.66 -26.58
N LYS A 187 -10.19 -2.67 -25.43
CA LYS A 187 -11.02 -1.55 -24.96
C LYS A 187 -10.23 -0.50 -24.18
N ASN A 188 -8.97 -0.80 -23.86
CA ASN A 188 -8.12 -0.01 -22.98
C ASN A 188 -8.88 0.40 -21.71
N LEU A 189 -9.33 -0.59 -20.93
CA LEU A 189 -10.05 -0.38 -19.68
C LEU A 189 -9.61 -1.39 -18.61
N ILE A 190 -9.73 -0.99 -17.34
CA ILE A 190 -9.53 -1.86 -16.18
C ILE A 190 -10.90 -2.19 -15.60
N ALA A 191 -11.20 -3.47 -15.45
CA ALA A 191 -12.39 -3.96 -14.76
C ALA A 191 -11.99 -4.61 -13.44
N VAL A 192 -12.69 -4.26 -12.36
CA VAL A 192 -12.54 -4.89 -11.04
C VAL A 192 -13.87 -5.52 -10.64
N ARG A 193 -13.84 -6.69 -10.02
CA ARG A 193 -15.05 -7.39 -9.60
C ARG A 193 -15.80 -6.60 -8.52
N LEU A 194 -17.10 -6.41 -8.74
CA LEU A 194 -18.00 -5.82 -7.75
C LEU A 194 -18.15 -6.69 -6.49
N GLY A 195 -18.16 -6.07 -5.31
CA GLY A 195 -18.47 -6.73 -4.04
C GLY A 195 -17.30 -7.40 -3.33
N MET A 196 -16.05 -7.16 -3.79
CA MET A 196 -14.86 -7.55 -3.04
C MET A 196 -14.63 -6.63 -1.83
N SER A 197 -13.85 -7.10 -0.86
CA SER A 197 -13.35 -6.27 0.25
C SER A 197 -12.50 -5.11 -0.30
N ASN A 198 -12.40 -3.98 0.41
CA ASN A 198 -11.57 -2.87 -0.05
C ASN A 198 -10.10 -3.30 -0.15
N ASP A 199 -9.61 -4.12 0.78
CA ASP A 199 -8.22 -4.57 0.78
C ASP A 199 -7.91 -5.42 -0.46
N GLN A 200 -8.81 -6.32 -0.84
CA GLN A 200 -8.69 -7.10 -2.07
C GLN A 200 -8.83 -6.22 -3.31
N THR A 201 -9.76 -5.27 -3.28
CA THR A 201 -10.01 -4.33 -4.38
C THR A 201 -8.79 -3.45 -4.63
N ALA A 202 -8.17 -2.90 -3.59
CA ALA A 202 -6.94 -2.11 -3.67
C ALA A 202 -5.82 -2.93 -4.32
N LYS A 203 -5.57 -4.14 -3.79
CA LYS A 203 -4.57 -5.06 -4.33
C LYS A 203 -4.79 -5.38 -5.80
N THR A 204 -6.02 -5.76 -6.15
CA THR A 204 -6.38 -6.12 -7.53
C THR A 204 -6.26 -4.93 -8.46
N LEU A 205 -6.73 -3.75 -8.03
CA LEU A 205 -6.68 -2.56 -8.85
C LEU A 205 -5.24 -2.13 -9.17
N VAL A 206 -4.33 -2.18 -8.20
CA VAL A 206 -2.91 -1.89 -8.42
C VAL A 206 -2.28 -2.93 -9.37
N HIS A 207 -2.66 -4.20 -9.25
CA HIS A 207 -2.20 -5.27 -10.15
C HIS A 207 -2.64 -5.01 -11.60
N GLU A 208 -3.94 -4.74 -11.83
CA GLU A 208 -4.43 -4.45 -13.17
C GLU A 208 -3.87 -3.13 -13.73
N TYR A 209 -3.66 -2.13 -12.87
CA TYR A 209 -3.02 -0.88 -13.26
C TYR A 209 -1.56 -1.09 -13.68
N ALA A 210 -0.82 -1.99 -13.02
CA ALA A 210 0.51 -2.39 -13.44
C ALA A 210 0.47 -3.09 -14.82
N HIS A 211 -0.55 -3.91 -15.10
CA HIS A 211 -0.76 -4.43 -16.44
C HIS A 211 -1.03 -3.34 -17.47
N ALA A 212 -1.85 -2.35 -17.15
CA ALA A 212 -2.14 -1.23 -18.05
C ALA A 212 -0.91 -0.34 -18.32
N THR A 213 -0.01 -0.19 -17.33
CA THR A 213 1.19 0.65 -17.46
C THR A 213 2.31 -0.06 -18.21
N VAL A 214 2.54 -1.36 -17.93
CA VAL A 214 3.72 -2.08 -18.43
C VAL A 214 3.41 -2.94 -19.66
N HIS A 215 2.21 -3.51 -19.70
CA HIS A 215 1.92 -4.68 -20.54
C HIS A 215 0.95 -4.39 -21.68
N GLN A 216 0.94 -3.17 -22.21
CA GLN A 216 0.12 -2.80 -23.38
C GLN A 216 0.53 -3.58 -24.63
N GLN A 217 1.85 -3.82 -24.80
CA GLN A 217 2.38 -4.64 -25.88
C GLN A 217 2.79 -6.05 -25.37
N PRO A 218 2.63 -7.12 -26.17
CA PRO A 218 2.94 -8.49 -25.79
C PRO A 218 4.45 -8.81 -25.90
N LEU A 219 5.30 -7.92 -25.37
CA LEU A 219 6.77 -8.09 -25.41
C LEU A 219 7.27 -9.20 -24.46
N PHE A 220 6.52 -9.46 -23.40
CA PHE A 220 6.88 -10.44 -22.37
C PHE A 220 5.93 -11.65 -22.36
N ASP A 221 6.49 -12.82 -22.07
CA ASP A 221 5.70 -14.02 -21.80
C ASP A 221 4.75 -13.79 -20.61
N ARG A 222 3.63 -14.52 -20.58
CA ARG A 222 2.61 -14.33 -19.55
C ARG A 222 3.16 -14.46 -18.14
N ALA A 223 4.01 -15.45 -17.86
CA ALA A 223 4.51 -15.67 -16.50
C ALA A 223 5.34 -14.48 -16.02
N THR A 224 6.16 -13.89 -16.89
CA THR A 224 6.89 -12.65 -16.58
C THR A 224 5.94 -11.48 -16.31
N ARG A 225 4.90 -11.31 -17.11
CA ARG A 225 3.93 -10.22 -16.91
C ARG A 225 3.22 -10.30 -15.57
N GLU A 226 2.74 -11.49 -15.19
CA GLU A 226 2.04 -11.72 -13.93
C GLU A 226 2.99 -11.50 -12.74
N VAL A 227 4.24 -11.98 -12.82
CA VAL A 227 5.25 -11.77 -11.77
C VAL A 227 5.57 -10.30 -11.61
N GLN A 228 5.77 -9.58 -12.72
CA GLN A 228 6.03 -8.14 -12.68
C GLN A 228 4.83 -7.38 -12.08
N ALA A 229 3.62 -7.64 -12.55
CA ALA A 229 2.41 -6.97 -12.08
C ALA A 229 2.14 -7.26 -10.59
N GLU A 230 2.26 -8.51 -10.16
CA GLU A 230 2.04 -8.90 -8.76
C GLU A 230 3.13 -8.36 -7.83
N SER A 231 4.40 -8.31 -8.29
CA SER A 231 5.49 -7.71 -7.52
C SER A 231 5.31 -6.20 -7.36
N ILE A 232 4.90 -5.51 -8.43
CA ILE A 232 4.56 -4.08 -8.38
C ILE A 232 3.38 -3.87 -7.42
N ALA A 233 2.33 -4.69 -7.52
CA ALA A 233 1.17 -4.60 -6.63
C ALA A 233 1.53 -4.78 -5.16
N TYR A 234 2.41 -5.75 -4.86
CA TYR A 234 2.92 -5.95 -3.51
C TYR A 234 3.70 -4.72 -3.00
N ILE A 235 4.67 -4.23 -3.77
CA ILE A 235 5.53 -3.11 -3.35
C ILE A 235 4.70 -1.84 -3.11
N VAL A 236 3.81 -1.50 -4.05
CA VAL A 236 2.94 -0.33 -3.96
C VAL A 236 1.96 -0.47 -2.79
N SER A 237 1.29 -1.63 -2.65
CA SER A 237 0.31 -1.83 -1.57
C SER A 237 0.97 -1.76 -0.19
N ASN A 238 2.13 -2.40 -0.03
CA ASN A 238 2.90 -2.36 1.21
C ASN A 238 3.43 -0.94 1.52
N ARG A 239 3.84 -0.17 0.50
CA ARG A 239 4.25 1.24 0.68
C ARG A 239 3.17 2.09 1.34
N PHE A 240 1.91 1.85 0.99
CA PHE A 240 0.76 2.59 1.51
C PHE A 240 0.10 1.91 2.71
N GLY A 241 0.76 0.93 3.33
CA GLY A 241 0.34 0.35 4.61
C GLY A 241 -0.74 -0.73 4.53
N LEU A 242 -1.04 -1.25 3.33
CA LEU A 242 -1.94 -2.40 3.21
C LEU A 242 -1.28 -3.64 3.82
N ASP A 243 -2.02 -4.40 4.63
CA ASP A 243 -1.52 -5.67 5.17
C ASP A 243 -1.34 -6.68 4.02
N THR A 244 -0.08 -6.91 3.68
CA THR A 244 0.34 -7.84 2.63
C THR A 244 0.85 -9.17 3.18
N SER A 245 0.64 -9.47 4.47
CA SER A 245 1.10 -10.71 5.12
C SER A 245 0.59 -11.99 4.47
N ALA A 246 -0.53 -11.92 3.75
CA ALA A 246 -1.11 -13.03 3.01
C ALA A 246 -0.45 -13.29 1.63
N TYR A 247 0.51 -12.46 1.21
CA TYR A 247 1.30 -12.68 0.00
C TYR A 247 2.27 -13.84 0.18
N THR A 248 2.34 -14.71 -0.82
CA THR A 248 3.29 -15.82 -0.85
C THR A 248 4.20 -15.69 -2.07
N PHE A 249 5.52 -15.67 -1.85
CA PHE A 249 6.50 -15.52 -2.93
C PHE A 249 6.95 -16.85 -3.55
N GLU A 250 6.26 -17.96 -3.24
CA GLU A 250 6.62 -19.31 -3.67
C GLU A 250 6.72 -19.46 -5.21
N TYR A 251 6.04 -18.60 -5.96
CA TYR A 251 6.05 -18.60 -7.42
C TYR A 251 7.24 -17.86 -8.06
N VAL A 252 7.86 -16.91 -7.34
CA VAL A 252 9.01 -16.13 -7.84
C VAL A 252 10.24 -17.03 -7.99
N ALA A 253 10.36 -18.04 -7.12
CA ALA A 253 11.36 -19.10 -7.22
C ALA A 253 11.13 -20.00 -8.46
N ALA A 254 9.87 -20.25 -8.85
CA ALA A 254 9.55 -20.96 -10.09
C ALA A 254 9.99 -20.18 -11.31
N TRP A 255 9.55 -18.92 -11.35
CA TRP A 255 9.71 -18.04 -12.50
C TRP A 255 11.18 -17.73 -12.78
N SER A 256 12.00 -17.66 -11.73
CA SER A 256 13.44 -17.45 -11.85
C SER A 256 14.23 -18.70 -12.25
N SER A 257 13.62 -19.89 -12.16
CA SER A 257 14.25 -21.15 -12.53
C SER A 257 14.36 -21.29 -14.05
N GLY A 258 15.59 -21.30 -14.57
CA GLY A 258 15.87 -21.48 -16.01
C GLY A 258 15.94 -20.19 -16.83
N ARG A 259 15.86 -19.02 -16.19
CA ARG A 259 16.11 -17.71 -16.84
C ARG A 259 17.54 -17.26 -16.64
N GLU A 260 18.08 -16.56 -17.62
CA GLU A 260 19.43 -16.00 -17.50
C GLU A 260 19.44 -14.80 -16.55
N LEU A 261 20.57 -14.60 -15.85
CA LEU A 261 20.76 -13.48 -14.92
C LEU A 261 20.44 -12.09 -15.51
N PRO A 262 20.75 -11.78 -16.80
CA PRO A 262 20.38 -10.51 -17.40
C PRO A 262 18.86 -10.32 -17.53
N GLU A 263 18.09 -11.37 -17.85
CA GLU A 263 16.62 -11.29 -17.93
C GLU A 263 16.00 -11.03 -16.56
N LEU A 264 16.52 -11.71 -15.53
CA LEU A 264 16.08 -11.52 -14.15
C LEU A 264 16.37 -10.10 -13.66
N ARG A 265 17.58 -9.59 -13.92
CA ARG A 265 17.96 -8.21 -13.59
C ARG A 265 17.08 -7.19 -14.31
N SER A 266 16.87 -7.37 -15.61
CA SER A 266 16.02 -6.47 -16.39
C SER A 266 14.58 -6.45 -15.86
N SER A 267 14.04 -7.59 -15.45
CA SER A 267 12.71 -7.65 -14.85
C SER A 267 12.67 -6.97 -13.47
N MET A 268 13.71 -7.11 -12.65
CA MET A 268 13.80 -6.44 -11.35
C MET A 268 13.94 -4.91 -11.50
N ASP A 269 14.77 -4.45 -12.43
CA ASP A 269 14.92 -3.03 -12.75
C ASP A 269 13.59 -2.43 -13.21
N LEU A 270 12.83 -3.18 -14.03
CA LEU A 270 11.51 -2.77 -14.47
C LEU A 270 10.53 -2.69 -13.29
N ILE A 271 10.45 -3.73 -12.45
CA ILE A 271 9.58 -3.74 -11.27
C ILE A 271 9.89 -2.54 -10.37
N GLN A 272 11.17 -2.29 -10.10
CA GLN A 272 11.60 -1.17 -9.26
C GLN A 272 11.20 0.17 -9.88
N LYS A 273 11.54 0.38 -11.16
CA LYS A 273 11.25 1.62 -11.88
C LYS A 273 9.76 1.93 -11.89
N ILE A 274 8.93 0.93 -12.23
CA ILE A 274 7.48 1.12 -12.34
C ILE A 274 6.83 1.28 -10.97
N SER A 275 7.26 0.51 -9.97
CA SER A 275 6.76 0.69 -8.59
C SER A 275 7.05 2.10 -8.09
N ASN A 276 8.26 2.62 -8.30
CA ASN A 276 8.61 3.98 -7.91
C ASN A 276 7.79 5.04 -8.66
N ASP A 277 7.56 4.87 -9.96
CA ASP A 277 6.71 5.79 -10.74
C ASP A 277 5.27 5.83 -10.19
N ILE A 278 4.66 4.66 -9.95
CA ILE A 278 3.32 4.55 -9.39
C ILE A 278 3.27 5.17 -7.98
N ILE A 279 4.22 4.84 -7.11
CA ILE A 279 4.31 5.40 -5.75
C ILE A 279 4.40 6.93 -5.80
N ASN A 280 5.28 7.49 -6.63
CA ASN A 280 5.45 8.94 -6.72
C ASN A 280 4.18 9.64 -7.23
N LYS A 281 3.51 9.06 -8.24
CA LYS A 281 2.22 9.56 -8.75
C LYS A 281 1.15 9.52 -7.66
N MET A 282 1.03 8.40 -6.95
CA MET A 282 0.09 8.23 -5.84
C MET A 282 0.39 9.18 -4.68
N GLU A 283 1.63 9.30 -4.24
CA GLU A 283 2.05 10.22 -3.18
C GLU A 283 1.75 11.67 -3.55
N SER A 284 1.95 12.06 -4.81
CA SER A 284 1.63 13.41 -5.29
C SER A 284 0.13 13.71 -5.18
N VAL A 285 -0.74 12.81 -5.63
CA VAL A 285 -2.19 13.01 -5.52
C VAL A 285 -2.68 12.91 -4.08
N MET A 286 -2.12 12.01 -3.28
CA MET A 286 -2.49 11.87 -1.87
C MET A 286 -2.02 13.06 -1.03
N THR A 287 -0.85 13.63 -1.33
CA THR A 287 -0.37 14.86 -0.67
C THR A 287 -1.25 16.05 -1.06
N LYS A 288 -1.67 16.14 -2.33
CA LYS A 288 -2.65 17.13 -2.77
C LYS A 288 -3.99 16.96 -2.05
N ASP A 289 -4.52 15.73 -1.98
CA ASP A 289 -5.74 15.42 -1.24
C ASP A 289 -5.60 15.87 0.24
N ILE A 290 -4.48 15.56 0.91
CA ILE A 290 -4.21 16.01 2.29
C ILE A 290 -4.11 17.53 2.41
N SER A 291 -3.54 18.22 1.42
CA SER A 291 -3.49 19.69 1.44
C SER A 291 -4.86 20.32 1.20
N LEU A 292 -5.68 19.73 0.34
CA LEU A 292 -7.06 20.17 0.07
C LEU A 292 -7.98 19.83 1.24
N GLU A 293 -7.70 18.76 2.00
CA GLU A 293 -8.35 18.44 3.28
C GLU A 293 -8.04 19.46 4.39
N LYS A 294 -7.08 20.39 4.20
CA LYS A 294 -6.75 21.48 5.14
C LYS A 294 -7.33 22.84 4.76
N GLU A 295 -7.86 22.97 3.56
CA GLU A 295 -8.44 24.21 3.05
C GLU A 295 -9.90 24.35 3.54
N PRO A 296 -10.36 25.58 3.86
CA PRO A 296 -11.66 25.78 4.49
C PRO A 296 -12.81 25.41 3.54
N ILE A 297 -13.68 24.51 3.99
CA ILE A 297 -14.97 24.25 3.33
C ILE A 297 -15.86 25.47 3.57
N THR A 298 -16.50 25.95 2.51
CA THR A 298 -17.43 27.07 2.60
C THR A 298 -18.84 26.65 2.25
N VAL A 299 -19.82 27.32 2.86
CA VAL A 299 -21.24 27.09 2.64
C VAL A 299 -21.85 28.41 2.19
N GLU A 300 -22.49 28.37 1.02
CA GLU A 300 -23.22 29.49 0.45
C GLU A 300 -24.72 29.23 0.52
N ILE A 301 -25.48 30.11 1.17
CA ILE A 301 -26.94 30.02 1.24
C ILE A 301 -27.55 30.41 -0.11
N LEU A 302 -28.25 29.48 -0.75
CA LEU A 302 -28.93 29.71 -2.03
C LEU A 302 -30.35 30.27 -1.83
N SER A 303 -31.06 29.72 -0.85
CA SER A 303 -32.40 30.19 -0.46
C SER A 303 -32.70 29.77 0.99
N SER A 304 -33.50 30.58 1.69
CA SER A 304 -34.04 30.25 3.01
C SER A 304 -35.46 30.78 3.11
N LYS A 305 -36.33 30.06 3.83
CA LYS A 305 -37.69 30.53 4.18
C LYS A 305 -37.72 31.35 5.47
N ASP A 306 -36.63 31.39 6.22
CA ASP A 306 -36.47 32.19 7.42
C ASP A 306 -35.67 33.48 7.15
N SER A 307 -35.62 34.34 8.17
CA SER A 307 -34.82 35.57 8.16
C SER A 307 -33.42 35.40 8.77
N PHE A 308 -33.09 34.22 9.29
CA PHE A 308 -31.80 33.93 9.94
C PHE A 308 -30.69 33.74 8.91
N PHE A 309 -31.03 33.16 7.75
CA PHE A 309 -30.10 32.95 6.65
C PHE A 309 -30.45 33.82 5.45
N MET A 310 -29.48 34.59 4.97
CA MET A 310 -29.65 35.48 3.81
C MET A 310 -29.14 34.82 2.54
N LYS A 311 -29.84 35.01 1.42
CA LYS A 311 -29.36 34.54 0.11
C LYS A 311 -27.99 35.15 -0.22
N GLY A 312 -27.04 34.31 -0.64
CA GLY A 312 -25.66 34.68 -0.93
C GLY A 312 -24.76 34.80 0.30
N GLN A 313 -25.27 34.49 1.50
CA GLN A 313 -24.46 34.44 2.71
C GLN A 313 -23.43 33.31 2.59
N LEU A 314 -22.16 33.67 2.66
CA LEU A 314 -21.02 32.75 2.65
C LEU A 314 -20.47 32.62 4.07
N MET A 315 -20.25 31.39 4.51
CA MET A 315 -19.72 31.08 5.83
C MET A 315 -18.79 29.87 5.77
N SER A 316 -17.91 29.73 6.76
CA SER A 316 -17.18 28.48 6.93
C SER A 316 -18.14 27.35 7.28
N PHE A 317 -17.74 26.11 6.97
CA PHE A 317 -18.53 24.94 7.34
C PHE A 317 -18.79 24.84 8.85
N GLU A 318 -17.83 25.22 9.69
CA GLU A 318 -17.96 25.20 11.15
C GLU A 318 -19.01 26.19 11.66
N GLU A 319 -18.98 27.41 11.12
CA GLU A 319 -19.98 28.43 11.44
C GLU A 319 -21.36 27.98 10.99
N ALA A 320 -21.47 27.41 9.78
CA ALA A 320 -22.71 26.86 9.26
C ALA A 320 -23.24 25.74 10.16
N ASP A 321 -22.42 24.71 10.40
CA ASP A 321 -22.79 23.53 11.19
C ASP A 321 -23.24 23.91 12.60
N LYS A 322 -22.52 24.84 13.24
CA LYS A 322 -22.91 25.37 14.55
C LYS A 322 -24.26 26.09 14.51
N LEU A 323 -24.49 26.94 13.52
CA LEU A 323 -25.75 27.68 13.37
C LEU A 323 -26.92 26.72 13.10
N PHE A 324 -26.77 25.80 12.14
CA PHE A 324 -27.81 24.82 11.82
C PHE A 324 -28.13 23.90 13.00
N THR A 325 -27.11 23.40 13.70
CA THR A 325 -27.28 22.58 14.92
C THR A 325 -28.04 23.36 16.00
N GLN A 326 -27.66 24.61 16.25
CA GLN A 326 -28.33 25.46 17.23
C GLN A 326 -29.79 25.71 16.85
N TYR A 327 -30.05 26.13 15.62
CA TYR A 327 -31.41 26.43 15.17
C TYR A 327 -32.29 25.18 15.11
N GLU A 328 -31.74 24.02 14.74
CA GLU A 328 -32.45 22.75 14.82
C GLU A 328 -32.89 22.47 16.24
N ALA A 329 -31.97 22.49 17.21
CA ALA A 329 -32.29 22.23 18.61
C ALA A 329 -33.35 23.21 19.16
N GLU A 330 -33.23 24.50 18.84
CA GLU A 330 -34.16 25.54 19.29
C GLU A 330 -35.57 25.37 18.73
N HIS A 331 -35.73 24.90 17.49
CA HIS A 331 -37.03 24.81 16.81
C HIS A 331 -37.64 23.42 16.92
N PHE A 332 -36.83 22.36 16.95
CA PHE A 332 -37.27 21.02 17.25
C PHE A 332 -37.94 20.94 18.64
N ALA A 333 -37.36 21.62 19.64
CA ALA A 333 -37.93 21.69 20.99
C ALA A 333 -39.30 22.42 21.05
N LYS A 334 -39.60 23.28 20.06
CA LYS A 334 -40.84 24.07 19.99
C LYS A 334 -41.90 23.42 19.10
N ARG A 335 -41.61 22.25 18.53
CA ARG A 335 -42.48 21.59 17.56
C ARG A 335 -43.81 21.18 18.17
N SER A 336 -44.91 21.62 17.56
CA SER A 336 -46.25 21.09 17.83
C SER A 336 -46.40 19.70 17.21
N VAL A 337 -46.87 18.73 18.00
CA VAL A 337 -47.25 17.41 17.47
C VAL A 337 -48.67 17.52 16.94
N GLU A 338 -48.79 17.60 15.61
CA GLU A 338 -50.09 17.63 14.95
C GLU A 338 -50.57 16.22 14.60
N ARG A 339 -51.88 16.01 14.69
CA ARG A 339 -52.53 14.77 14.30
C ARG A 339 -53.63 15.05 13.29
N ASP A 340 -53.79 14.14 12.34
CA ASP A 340 -54.90 14.21 11.39
C ASP A 340 -56.25 13.95 12.07
N ILE A 341 -57.33 14.10 11.31
CA ILE A 341 -58.70 13.84 11.78
C ILE A 341 -58.94 12.39 12.23
N ASN A 342 -58.02 11.47 11.90
CA ASN A 342 -58.05 10.06 12.25
C ASN A 342 -57.12 9.73 13.43
N GLY A 343 -56.45 10.73 14.02
CA GLY A 343 -55.51 10.57 15.13
C GLY A 343 -54.08 10.14 14.73
N ASN A 344 -53.78 10.01 13.44
CA ASN A 344 -52.44 9.69 12.95
C ASN A 344 -51.53 10.91 13.12
N LEU A 345 -50.26 10.68 13.48
CA LEU A 345 -49.27 11.75 13.51
C LEU A 345 -49.08 12.31 12.09
N LEU A 346 -49.21 13.62 11.94
CA LEU A 346 -48.83 14.29 10.71
C LEU A 346 -47.29 14.41 10.65
N PRO A 347 -46.70 14.35 9.43
CA PRO A 347 -45.28 14.60 9.28
C PRO A 347 -44.92 15.98 9.81
N PRO A 348 -43.77 16.12 10.49
CA PRO A 348 -43.39 17.39 11.07
C PRO A 348 -43.23 18.46 9.98
N ILE A 349 -43.85 19.61 10.21
CA ILE A 349 -43.68 20.77 9.35
C ILE A 349 -42.38 21.45 9.78
N PRO A 350 -41.35 21.51 8.91
CA PRO A 350 -40.13 22.22 9.24
C PRO A 350 -40.44 23.70 9.48
N TYR A 351 -39.78 24.27 10.48
CA TYR A 351 -39.82 25.69 10.75
C TYR A 351 -39.24 26.50 9.58
N SER A 352 -38.15 26.02 8.99
CA SER A 352 -37.56 26.61 7.79
C SER A 352 -37.00 25.56 6.85
N GLN A 353 -36.97 25.88 5.55
CA GLN A 353 -36.34 25.06 4.53
C GLN A 353 -35.25 25.91 3.90
N THR A 354 -34.01 25.49 4.08
CA THR A 354 -32.83 26.23 3.65
C THR A 354 -32.04 25.41 2.65
N GLU A 355 -31.85 25.96 1.45
CA GLU A 355 -31.01 25.39 0.41
C GLU A 355 -29.64 26.09 0.40
N MET A 356 -28.59 25.30 0.27
CA MET A 356 -27.21 25.79 0.31
C MET A 356 -26.31 25.03 -0.66
N MET A 357 -25.25 25.70 -1.10
CA MET A 357 -24.15 25.09 -1.86
C MET A 357 -22.95 24.92 -0.94
N VAL A 358 -22.50 23.69 -0.76
CA VAL A 358 -21.27 23.37 -0.04
C VAL A 358 -20.13 23.29 -1.04
N HIS A 359 -19.13 24.13 -0.87
CA HIS A 359 -17.95 24.22 -1.72
C HIS A 359 -16.77 23.54 -1.02
N LEU A 360 -16.26 22.46 -1.61
CA LEU A 360 -15.04 21.81 -1.17
C LEU A 360 -13.81 22.52 -1.75
N ALA A 361 -12.69 22.38 -1.05
CA ALA A 361 -11.41 22.92 -1.46
C ALA A 361 -10.90 22.43 -2.82
N ASP A 362 -11.31 21.23 -3.23
CA ASP A 362 -10.94 20.64 -4.52
C ASP A 362 -11.82 21.09 -5.69
N GLY A 363 -12.67 22.10 -5.46
CA GLY A 363 -13.55 22.72 -6.45
C GLY A 363 -14.87 21.97 -6.67
N ARG A 364 -15.10 20.86 -5.97
CA ARG A 364 -16.40 20.16 -6.00
C ARG A 364 -17.44 20.95 -5.22
N THR A 365 -18.67 20.90 -5.71
CA THR A 365 -19.81 21.57 -5.07
C THR A 365 -20.97 20.61 -4.86
N PHE A 366 -21.67 20.76 -3.75
CA PHE A 366 -22.84 19.94 -3.39
C PHE A 366 -24.01 20.83 -3.04
N ASN A 367 -25.15 20.64 -3.70
CA ASN A 367 -26.39 21.29 -3.32
C ASN A 367 -27.05 20.48 -2.20
N VAL A 368 -27.27 21.12 -1.05
CA VAL A 368 -27.79 20.50 0.18
C VAL A 368 -29.02 21.27 0.61
N ARG A 369 -30.04 20.54 1.07
CA ARG A 369 -31.23 21.13 1.70
C ARG A 369 -31.29 20.67 3.15
N PHE A 370 -31.44 21.64 4.06
CA PHE A 370 -31.62 21.42 5.48
C PHE A 370 -32.99 21.95 5.91
N ASP A 371 -33.81 21.07 6.49
CA ASP A 371 -35.18 21.37 6.94
C ASP A 371 -35.20 21.58 8.46
N ILE A 372 -34.95 22.83 8.89
CA ILE A 372 -34.81 23.21 10.31
C ILE A 372 -36.12 22.95 11.06
N GLY A 373 -36.04 22.26 12.20
CA GLY A 373 -37.14 21.88 13.08
C GLY A 373 -37.89 20.61 12.65
N ALA A 374 -37.53 19.99 11.52
CA ALA A 374 -38.12 18.72 11.10
C ALA A 374 -37.67 17.56 12.01
N GLY A 375 -36.44 17.63 12.53
CA GLY A 375 -35.78 16.55 13.27
C GLY A 375 -35.17 15.47 12.37
N ASP A 376 -35.06 15.71 11.06
CA ASP A 376 -34.49 14.76 10.09
C ASP A 376 -32.96 14.68 10.21
N ASP A 377 -32.31 15.80 10.49
CA ASP A 377 -30.87 15.92 10.74
C ASP A 377 -30.63 16.75 12.01
N GLN A 378 -29.65 16.37 12.83
CA GLN A 378 -29.31 17.12 14.05
C GLN A 378 -28.26 18.20 13.81
N SER A 379 -27.48 18.07 12.73
CA SER A 379 -26.39 18.97 12.36
C SER A 379 -26.21 18.99 10.84
N LEU A 380 -25.55 20.04 10.31
CA LEU A 380 -25.26 20.11 8.89
C LEU A 380 -24.29 18.99 8.47
N ALA A 381 -23.40 18.58 9.36
CA ALA A 381 -22.57 17.39 9.23
C ALA A 381 -23.39 16.12 9.00
N ASP A 382 -24.43 15.87 9.82
CA ASP A 382 -25.33 14.72 9.65
C ASP A 382 -26.09 14.77 8.33
N CYS A 383 -26.53 15.97 7.95
CA CYS A 383 -27.19 16.19 6.67
C CYS A 383 -26.27 15.77 5.51
N LEU A 384 -25.04 16.29 5.47
CA LEU A 384 -24.05 15.95 4.44
C LEU A 384 -23.64 14.48 4.41
N HIS A 385 -23.59 13.81 5.57
CA HIS A 385 -23.33 12.37 5.65
C HIS A 385 -24.33 11.54 4.82
N ARG A 386 -25.58 12.01 4.68
CA ARG A 386 -26.60 11.34 3.85
C ARG A 386 -26.41 11.57 2.34
N TYR A 387 -25.72 12.64 1.94
CA TYR A 387 -25.59 13.04 0.54
C TYR A 387 -24.35 12.46 -0.16
N SER A 388 -23.24 12.22 0.54
CA SER A 388 -22.00 11.75 -0.12
C SER A 388 -21.00 11.07 0.81
N PHE A 389 -20.45 9.93 0.37
CA PHE A 389 -19.33 9.23 1.03
C PHE A 389 -18.06 10.09 1.08
N ASP A 390 -17.82 10.91 0.07
CA ASP A 390 -16.68 11.82 0.05
C ASP A 390 -16.87 12.98 1.04
N ALA A 391 -18.08 13.51 1.16
CA ALA A 391 -18.39 14.56 2.14
C ALA A 391 -18.22 14.05 3.58
N LYS A 392 -18.62 12.81 3.85
CA LYS A 392 -18.45 12.15 5.15
C LYS A 392 -16.99 12.12 5.63
N ARG A 393 -16.06 11.72 4.77
CA ARG A 393 -14.64 11.69 5.13
C ARG A 393 -14.07 13.08 5.46
N TYR A 394 -14.48 14.11 4.72
CA TYR A 394 -14.02 15.48 4.97
C TYR A 394 -14.46 15.97 6.34
N ILE A 395 -15.69 15.68 6.74
CA ILE A 395 -16.25 16.01 8.06
C ILE A 395 -15.53 15.23 9.17
N GLU A 396 -15.34 13.91 9.00
CA GLU A 396 -14.63 13.06 9.97
C GLU A 396 -13.18 13.53 10.22
N ASN A 397 -12.45 13.90 9.16
CA ASN A 397 -11.09 14.43 9.27
C ASN A 397 -11.04 15.83 9.89
N TYR A 398 -12.07 16.65 9.70
CA TYR A 398 -12.18 17.98 10.29
C TYR A 398 -12.43 17.93 11.81
N HIS A 399 -13.35 17.06 12.28
CA HIS A 399 -13.57 16.86 13.72
C HIS A 399 -12.34 16.30 14.45
N LEU A 400 -11.52 15.50 13.78
CA LEU A 400 -10.24 15.00 14.31
C LEU A 400 -9.22 16.13 14.56
N GLN A 401 -9.24 17.21 13.79
CA GLN A 401 -8.34 18.37 13.99
C GLN A 401 -8.81 19.28 15.15
N GLN A 402 -10.13 19.46 15.31
CA GLN A 402 -10.72 20.25 16.41
C GLN A 402 -10.47 19.62 17.80
N ASN A 403 -10.55 18.29 17.89
CA ASN A 403 -10.28 17.56 19.13
C ASN A 403 -8.80 17.58 19.57
N GLN A 404 -7.86 18.01 18.71
CA GLN A 404 -6.47 18.23 19.09
C GLN A 404 -6.24 19.59 19.78
N SER A 405 -7.17 20.54 19.64
CA SER A 405 -7.04 21.92 20.17
C SER A 405 -7.69 22.12 21.54
N SER A 406 -8.51 21.18 22.00
CA SER A 406 -9.38 21.34 23.18
C SER A 406 -9.29 20.14 24.13
N SER A 407 -8.14 19.90 24.77
CA SER A 407 -8.00 18.76 25.71
C SER A 407 -8.09 19.17 27.19
N ALA A 408 -9.25 18.93 27.82
CA ALA A 408 -9.33 18.64 29.25
C ALA A 408 -10.68 17.97 29.63
N ALA A 409 -10.68 16.63 29.76
CA ALA A 409 -11.44 15.77 30.70
C ALA A 409 -11.84 14.41 30.04
N PRO A 410 -11.92 13.32 30.82
CA PRO A 410 -11.93 11.95 30.29
C PRO A 410 -13.35 11.46 29.98
N LEU A 411 -13.49 10.73 28.86
CA LEU A 411 -14.71 9.97 28.51
C LEU A 411 -14.54 8.49 28.86
N SER A 412 -15.63 7.92 29.37
CA SER A 412 -15.85 6.52 29.73
C SER A 412 -16.05 5.62 28.49
N PRO A 413 -16.07 4.28 28.64
CA PRO A 413 -15.74 3.34 27.58
C PRO A 413 -16.96 3.04 26.72
N ASP A 414 -16.86 3.35 25.43
CA ASP A 414 -17.50 2.65 24.31
C ASP A 414 -17.00 3.26 23.00
N SER A 415 -15.78 2.90 22.60
CA SER A 415 -15.30 3.05 21.22
C SER A 415 -14.04 2.20 21.03
N GLU A 416 -14.25 0.95 20.65
CA GLU A 416 -13.20 0.17 20.02
C GLU A 416 -12.81 0.82 18.68
N ASN A 417 -11.50 0.87 18.42
CA ASN A 417 -10.83 1.30 17.19
C ASN A 417 -10.59 2.80 17.00
N LEU A 418 -9.73 3.37 17.84
CA LEU A 418 -8.74 4.38 17.45
C LEU A 418 -7.54 4.21 18.40
N ILE A 419 -6.36 3.88 17.90
CA ILE A 419 -5.12 3.96 18.67
C ILE A 419 -4.58 5.39 18.53
N PRO A 420 -4.60 6.24 19.57
CA PRO A 420 -4.08 7.60 19.45
C PRO A 420 -2.56 7.58 19.62
N GLY A 421 -1.83 8.23 18.71
CA GLY A 421 -0.36 8.33 18.67
C GLY A 421 0.32 9.07 19.84
N ASN A 422 -0.32 9.16 21.01
CA ASN A 422 0.12 9.91 22.19
C ASN A 422 0.21 9.07 23.48
N TYR A 423 0.14 7.74 23.40
CA TYR A 423 0.18 6.86 24.57
C TYR A 423 1.43 5.95 24.55
N TYR A 424 2.11 5.86 25.69
CA TYR A 424 3.24 4.96 25.96
C TYR A 424 2.82 3.48 25.89
N GLY A 425 1.64 3.15 26.41
CA GLY A 425 1.12 1.79 26.38
C GLY A 425 -0.33 1.74 26.85
N LYS A 426 -0.95 0.58 26.80
CA LYS A 426 -2.25 0.29 27.38
C LYS A 426 -2.21 -0.95 28.27
N ILE A 427 -3.11 -1.04 29.23
CA ILE A 427 -3.32 -2.24 30.06
C ILE A 427 -4.77 -2.67 29.87
N ASP A 428 -4.96 -3.90 29.41
CA ASP A 428 -6.29 -4.53 29.33
C ASP A 428 -6.52 -5.34 30.61
N PHE A 429 -7.49 -4.96 31.45
CA PHE A 429 -7.90 -5.68 32.65
C PHE A 429 -8.94 -6.74 32.31
N LEU A 430 -8.70 -7.98 32.74
CA LEU A 430 -9.54 -9.12 32.39
C LEU A 430 -10.57 -9.40 33.49
N GLY A 431 -11.81 -9.66 33.08
CA GLY A 431 -12.84 -10.21 33.95
C GLY A 431 -12.66 -11.71 34.19
N ASN A 432 -13.46 -12.28 35.09
CA ASN A 432 -13.37 -13.70 35.49
C ASN A 432 -13.57 -14.71 34.33
N SER A 433 -14.14 -14.29 33.20
CA SER A 433 -14.31 -15.11 31.99
C SER A 433 -13.15 -15.01 30.99
N GLY A 434 -12.10 -14.23 31.29
CA GLY A 434 -10.97 -13.97 30.39
C GLY A 434 -11.21 -12.89 29.33
N ASN A 435 -12.39 -12.26 29.32
CA ASN A 435 -12.70 -11.14 28.44
C ASN A 435 -12.15 -9.82 29.00
N VAL A 436 -11.78 -8.89 28.13
CA VAL A 436 -11.35 -7.54 28.52
C VAL A 436 -12.55 -6.77 29.07
N GLY A 437 -12.50 -6.42 30.35
CA GLY A 437 -13.55 -5.65 31.02
C GLY A 437 -13.25 -4.15 31.07
N GLU A 438 -11.97 -3.78 31.07
CA GLU A 438 -11.52 -2.39 31.11
C GLU A 438 -10.16 -2.27 30.39
N THR A 439 -9.97 -1.21 29.61
CA THR A 439 -8.68 -0.89 29.00
C THR A 439 -8.26 0.50 29.41
N ILE A 440 -7.06 0.64 29.97
CA ILE A 440 -6.50 1.94 30.36
C ILE A 440 -5.29 2.25 29.50
N TYR A 441 -5.23 3.47 28.94
CA TYR A 441 -4.12 3.96 28.13
C TYR A 441 -3.26 4.93 28.96
N PHE A 442 -1.95 4.76 28.91
CA PHE A 442 -0.98 5.52 29.69
C PHE A 442 -0.12 6.37 28.78
N LYS A 443 -0.02 7.67 29.08
CA LYS A 443 0.76 8.62 28.27
C LYS A 443 2.26 8.54 28.53
N ASP A 444 2.64 8.10 29.73
CA ASP A 444 4.02 8.03 30.17
C ASP A 444 4.33 6.67 30.82
N LYS A 445 5.62 6.34 30.83
CA LYS A 445 6.13 5.08 31.36
C LYS A 445 5.92 4.92 32.87
N LEU A 446 6.05 6.01 33.63
CA LEU A 446 6.00 5.96 35.10
C LEU A 446 4.61 5.55 35.57
N SER A 447 3.57 6.15 35.00
CA SER A 447 2.17 5.83 35.30
C SER A 447 1.81 4.41 34.88
N PHE A 448 2.30 3.95 33.71
CA PHE A 448 2.10 2.60 33.21
C PHE A 448 2.74 1.55 34.12
N ASP A 449 4.03 1.72 34.44
CA ASP A 449 4.79 0.77 35.27
C ASP A 449 4.22 0.70 36.70
N LYS A 450 3.77 1.85 37.24
CA LYS A 450 3.12 1.93 38.55
C LYS A 450 1.83 1.11 38.58
N GLU A 451 0.93 1.31 37.63
CA GLU A 451 -0.34 0.57 37.57
C GLU A 451 -0.10 -0.94 37.40
N VAL A 452 0.85 -1.34 36.55
CA VAL A 452 1.22 -2.75 36.41
C VAL A 452 1.72 -3.35 37.74
N SER A 453 2.50 -2.59 38.51
CA SER A 453 2.97 -3.07 39.82
C SER A 453 1.81 -3.21 40.80
N GLU A 454 1.01 -2.15 40.97
CA GLU A 454 -0.10 -2.10 41.93
C GLU A 454 -1.16 -3.16 41.61
N SER A 455 -1.49 -3.35 40.33
CA SER A 455 -2.45 -4.36 39.89
C SER A 455 -1.93 -5.80 40.05
N ARG A 456 -0.62 -6.05 39.96
CA ARG A 456 -0.04 -7.37 40.27
C ARG A 456 -0.10 -7.68 41.76
N ASP A 457 0.20 -6.69 42.60
CA ASP A 457 0.25 -6.87 44.05
C ASP A 457 -1.13 -7.24 44.62
N ILE A 458 -2.21 -6.71 44.03
CA ILE A 458 -3.59 -7.04 44.40
C ILE A 458 -4.17 -8.24 43.61
N GLY A 459 -3.37 -8.87 42.74
CA GLY A 459 -3.78 -10.06 41.98
C GLY A 459 -4.81 -9.81 40.89
N ARG A 460 -4.91 -8.58 40.37
CA ARG A 460 -5.86 -8.21 39.31
C ARG A 460 -5.42 -8.80 37.96
N PRO A 461 -6.25 -9.63 37.28
CA PRO A 461 -5.91 -10.17 35.98
C PRO A 461 -5.78 -9.06 34.92
N MET A 462 -4.65 -9.02 34.22
CA MET A 462 -4.38 -7.97 33.22
C MET A 462 -3.38 -8.38 32.13
N VAL A 463 -3.44 -7.67 31.00
CA VAL A 463 -2.56 -7.81 29.83
C VAL A 463 -1.98 -6.43 29.47
N PRO A 464 -0.76 -6.11 29.92
CA PRO A 464 -0.09 -4.86 29.54
C PRO A 464 0.49 -4.94 28.12
N LYS A 465 0.35 -3.86 27.33
CA LYS A 465 0.85 -3.72 25.96
C LYS A 465 1.47 -2.34 25.74
N ILE A 466 2.73 -2.30 25.30
CA ILE A 466 3.48 -1.06 25.01
C ILE A 466 3.34 -0.70 23.53
N PHE A 467 3.24 0.59 23.20
CA PHE A 467 3.24 1.09 21.82
C PHE A 467 4.65 1.59 21.42
N ASN A 468 5.04 1.33 20.16
CA ASN A 468 6.44 1.33 19.71
C ASN A 468 7.17 2.67 19.93
N SER A 469 8.38 2.64 20.52
CA SER A 469 8.99 3.76 21.25
C SER A 469 9.88 4.74 20.45
N SER A 470 10.22 4.45 19.19
CA SER A 470 11.28 5.19 18.47
C SER A 470 10.88 6.59 18.00
N ASP A 471 9.65 6.76 17.49
CA ASP A 471 9.14 8.06 17.05
C ASP A 471 8.80 8.97 18.23
N LEU A 472 8.36 8.39 19.36
CA LEU A 472 8.08 9.11 20.59
C LEU A 472 9.36 9.74 21.17
N ILE A 473 10.45 8.97 21.26
CA ILE A 473 11.74 9.48 21.76
C ILE A 473 12.23 10.60 20.85
N LYS A 474 12.17 10.41 19.53
CA LYS A 474 12.60 11.45 18.58
C LYS A 474 11.79 12.74 18.74
N ASN A 475 10.46 12.65 18.82
CA ASN A 475 9.61 13.82 18.99
C ASN A 475 9.82 14.50 20.35
N GLN A 476 10.06 13.75 21.42
CA GLN A 476 10.42 14.30 22.74
C GLN A 476 11.77 15.03 22.72
N ILE A 477 12.79 14.47 22.04
CA ILE A 477 14.09 15.11 21.87
C ILE A 477 13.96 16.37 21.01
N ILE A 478 13.17 16.35 19.93
CA ILE A 478 12.91 17.55 19.12
C ILE A 478 12.26 18.63 19.99
N ALA A 479 11.13 18.33 20.65
CA ALA A 479 10.43 19.30 21.48
C ALA A 479 11.30 19.89 22.61
N ARG A 480 12.23 19.08 23.16
CA ARG A 480 13.15 19.50 24.22
C ARG A 480 14.23 20.47 23.73
N TYR A 481 14.81 20.21 22.56
CA TYR A 481 16.01 20.92 22.10
C TYR A 481 15.76 21.92 20.97
N GLU A 482 14.57 21.97 20.37
CA GLU A 482 14.28 22.81 19.19
C GLU A 482 14.51 24.31 19.46
N LYS A 483 14.24 24.78 20.68
CA LYS A 483 14.51 26.18 21.07
C LYS A 483 16.01 26.48 21.16
N GLU A 484 16.84 25.52 21.58
CA GLU A 484 18.29 25.70 21.70
C GLU A 484 19.00 25.45 20.36
N PHE A 485 18.47 24.51 19.57
CA PHE A 485 19.06 24.02 18.34
C PHE A 485 17.94 23.70 17.33
N PRO A 486 17.49 24.69 16.53
CA PRO A 486 16.38 24.51 15.59
C PRO A 486 16.60 23.38 14.57
N ALA A 487 17.86 23.13 14.21
CA ALA A 487 18.24 22.02 13.34
C ALA A 487 17.99 20.63 13.98
N ILE A 488 17.60 20.53 15.26
CA ILE A 488 17.32 19.26 15.95
C ILE A 488 16.27 18.42 15.20
N LYS A 489 15.33 19.04 14.49
CA LYS A 489 14.31 18.36 13.68
C LYS A 489 14.91 17.45 12.59
N HIS A 490 16.17 17.70 12.21
CA HIS A 490 16.88 16.96 11.17
C HIS A 490 17.76 15.80 11.69
N ILE A 491 17.81 15.53 13.00
CA ILE A 491 18.62 14.43 13.54
C ILE A 491 18.04 13.04 13.19
N THR A 492 18.90 12.02 13.21
CA THR A 492 18.49 10.63 13.04
C THR A 492 17.83 10.05 14.29
N GLU A 493 17.02 9.01 14.12
CA GLU A 493 16.40 8.26 15.23
C GLU A 493 17.45 7.63 16.16
N LYS A 494 18.57 7.16 15.59
CA LYS A 494 19.70 6.63 16.35
C LYS A 494 20.28 7.69 17.28
N THR A 495 20.41 8.93 16.82
CA THR A 495 20.89 10.05 17.63
C THR A 495 19.89 10.45 18.70
N ALA A 496 18.59 10.46 18.40
CA ALA A 496 17.56 10.72 19.42
C ALA A 496 17.62 9.68 20.57
N ASN A 497 17.75 8.39 20.24
CA ASN A 497 17.91 7.33 21.23
C ASN A 497 19.23 7.45 22.02
N LEU A 498 20.32 7.89 21.37
CA LEU A 498 21.59 8.13 22.06
C LEU A 498 21.50 9.30 23.03
N ILE A 499 20.82 10.39 22.66
CA ILE A 499 20.58 11.56 23.53
C ILE A 499 19.71 11.16 24.72
N ASP A 500 18.65 10.37 24.48
CA ASP A 500 17.78 9.85 25.54
C ASP A 500 18.52 8.93 26.52
N SER A 501 19.53 8.18 26.03
CA SER A 501 20.36 7.29 26.87
C SER A 501 21.40 8.01 27.76
N LEU A 502 21.51 9.34 27.67
CA LEU A 502 22.41 10.12 28.52
C LEU A 502 21.81 10.20 29.94
N LYS A 503 22.63 9.94 30.96
CA LYS A 503 22.17 9.85 32.36
C LYS A 503 21.49 11.12 32.91
N GLU A 504 21.75 12.27 32.29
CA GLU A 504 21.12 13.55 32.62
C GLU A 504 20.79 14.32 31.33
N PRO A 505 19.69 15.11 31.29
CA PRO A 505 19.35 15.94 30.15
C PRO A 505 20.37 17.09 30.02
N LEU A 506 21.40 16.86 29.23
CA LEU A 506 22.44 17.85 28.92
C LEU A 506 21.96 18.82 27.83
N THR A 507 22.30 20.10 27.94
CA THR A 507 22.16 21.09 26.86
C THR A 507 23.04 20.72 25.66
N VAL A 508 22.72 21.22 24.46
CA VAL A 508 23.55 21.00 23.25
C VAL A 508 24.97 21.51 23.47
N LYS A 509 25.12 22.61 24.23
CA LYS A 509 26.43 23.14 24.62
C LYS A 509 27.21 22.20 25.53
N GLU A 510 26.55 21.59 26.53
CA GLU A 510 27.17 20.62 27.43
C GLU A 510 27.56 19.34 26.70
N ILE A 511 26.73 18.81 25.80
CA ILE A 511 27.05 17.65 24.96
C ILE A 511 28.35 17.91 24.15
N LYS A 512 28.45 19.09 23.51
CA LYS A 512 29.63 19.48 22.73
C LYS A 512 30.88 19.68 23.60
N ASN A 513 30.72 20.22 24.81
CA ASN A 513 31.83 20.41 25.74
C ASN A 513 32.34 19.08 26.31
N THR A 514 31.43 18.19 26.69
CA THR A 514 31.77 16.84 27.19
C THR A 514 32.45 16.02 26.11
N TYR A 515 32.00 16.12 24.85
CA TYR A 515 32.69 15.51 23.71
C TYR A 515 34.14 15.99 23.57
N LYS A 516 34.36 17.31 23.61
CA LYS A 516 35.71 17.91 23.53
C LYS A 516 36.60 17.49 24.70
N LEU A 517 36.06 17.43 25.91
CA LEU A 517 36.80 17.03 27.10
C LEU A 517 37.17 15.54 27.07
N ALA A 518 36.25 14.68 26.63
CA ALA A 518 36.51 13.25 26.44
C ALA A 518 37.59 13.00 25.38
N GLY A 519 37.58 13.75 24.26
CA GLY A 519 38.62 13.67 23.25
C GLY A 519 40.01 14.04 23.79
N LYS A 520 40.11 15.14 24.56
CA LYS A 520 41.37 15.54 25.21
C LYS A 520 41.91 14.51 26.20
N LYS A 521 41.03 13.83 26.94
CA LYS A 521 41.42 12.76 27.86
C LYS A 521 42.02 11.56 27.11
N LEU A 522 41.41 11.15 26.00
CA LEU A 522 41.92 10.09 25.13
C LEU A 522 43.29 10.46 24.53
N GLU A 523 43.46 11.71 24.08
CA GLU A 523 44.73 12.22 23.55
C GLU A 523 45.84 12.29 24.61
N SER A 524 45.48 12.54 25.88
CA SER A 524 46.44 12.67 26.99
C SER A 524 46.94 11.35 27.58
N GLY A 525 46.43 10.20 27.12
CA GLY A 525 46.80 8.87 27.63
C GLY A 525 46.22 8.49 29.01
N CYS A 526 45.59 9.42 29.72
CA CYS A 526 44.89 9.20 30.99
C CYS A 526 43.39 8.88 30.77
N SER A 527 43.08 7.84 29.99
CA SER A 527 41.70 7.45 29.70
C SER A 527 41.40 6.04 30.19
N CYS A 528 40.21 5.83 30.77
CA CYS A 528 39.71 4.49 31.09
C CYS A 528 38.75 4.00 30.00
N PRO A 529 38.46 2.69 29.90
CA PRO A 529 37.57 2.15 28.86
C PRO A 529 36.18 2.80 28.81
N SER A 530 35.68 3.32 29.94
CA SER A 530 34.42 4.08 29.97
C SER A 530 34.51 5.45 29.30
N ASP A 531 35.68 6.09 29.27
CA ASP A 531 35.89 7.37 28.58
C ASP A 531 35.82 7.19 27.05
N GLU A 532 36.36 6.09 26.53
CA GLU A 532 36.31 5.75 25.09
C GLU A 532 34.88 5.44 24.62
N ILE A 533 34.12 4.67 25.41
CA ILE A 533 32.70 4.41 25.15
C ILE A 533 31.89 5.71 25.16
N THR A 534 32.15 6.59 26.13
CA THR A 534 31.48 7.88 26.24
C THR A 534 31.83 8.79 25.07
N PHE A 535 33.10 8.84 24.66
CA PHE A 535 33.55 9.60 23.49
C PHE A 535 32.87 9.12 22.21
N ASN A 536 32.83 7.81 21.96
CA ASN A 536 32.21 7.26 20.75
C ASN A 536 30.69 7.53 20.69
N LYS A 537 29.99 7.47 21.83
CA LYS A 537 28.58 7.85 21.92
C LYS A 537 28.38 9.34 21.58
N LEU A 538 29.16 10.23 22.21
CA LEU A 538 29.06 11.67 22.00
C LEU A 538 29.51 12.10 20.59
N LYS A 539 30.47 11.40 19.99
CA LYS A 539 30.94 11.63 18.62
C LYS A 539 29.79 11.47 17.61
N ASN A 540 29.04 10.37 17.72
CA ASN A 540 27.89 10.11 16.85
C ASN A 540 26.83 11.21 16.97
N ILE A 541 26.55 11.69 18.18
CA ILE A 541 25.61 12.79 18.41
C ILE A 541 26.12 14.10 17.80
N VAL A 542 27.40 14.44 18.02
CA VAL A 542 27.98 15.70 17.53
C VAL A 542 28.12 15.74 16.00
N ASP A 543 28.44 14.60 15.37
CA ASP A 543 28.53 14.53 13.91
C ASP A 543 27.15 14.64 13.25
N ASP A 544 26.12 14.03 13.84
CA ASP A 544 24.74 14.19 13.36
C ASP A 544 24.21 15.61 13.58
N PHE A 545 24.61 16.30 14.66
CA PHE A 545 24.32 17.73 14.81
C PHE A 545 24.95 18.59 13.71
N LYS A 546 26.17 18.29 13.26
CA LYS A 546 26.78 19.02 12.13
C LYS A 546 26.01 18.78 10.83
N HIS A 547 25.60 17.52 10.60
CA HIS A 547 24.82 17.16 9.42
C HIS A 547 23.45 17.86 9.45
N ALA A 548 22.78 17.88 10.59
CA ALA A 548 21.52 18.57 10.79
C ALA A 548 21.62 20.08 10.51
N GLN A 549 22.70 20.74 10.96
CA GLN A 549 22.95 22.16 10.64
C GLN A 549 23.18 22.40 9.14
N LEU A 550 23.81 21.46 8.44
CA LEU A 550 24.03 21.55 7.00
C LEU A 550 22.69 21.47 6.25
N LEU A 551 21.81 20.55 6.66
CA LEU A 551 20.47 20.41 6.10
C LEU A 551 19.61 21.65 6.35
N GLU A 552 19.63 22.22 7.55
CA GLU A 552 18.91 23.47 7.87
C GLU A 552 19.40 24.63 6.98
N LYS A 553 20.72 24.76 6.83
CA LYS A 553 21.31 25.80 5.98
C LYS A 553 20.93 25.63 4.51
N GLN A 554 20.87 24.38 4.04
CA GLN A 554 20.45 24.08 2.67
C GLN A 554 18.97 24.36 2.45
N ALA A 555 18.11 24.06 3.43
CA ALA A 555 16.70 24.40 3.40
C ALA A 555 16.48 25.92 3.28
N HIS A 556 17.17 26.71 4.10
CA HIS A 556 17.09 28.18 4.01
C HIS A 556 17.65 28.76 2.70
N LEU A 557 18.71 28.17 2.15
CA LEU A 557 19.24 28.60 0.84
C LEU A 557 18.24 28.31 -0.29
N ASN A 558 17.58 27.16 -0.25
CA ASN A 558 16.56 26.78 -1.23
C ASN A 558 15.32 27.69 -1.12
N GLU A 559 14.88 27.99 0.11
CA GLU A 559 13.78 28.91 0.37
C GLU A 559 14.08 30.32 -0.13
N LYS A 560 15.31 30.82 0.10
CA LYS A 560 15.77 32.12 -0.41
C LYS A 560 15.89 32.14 -1.93
N ALA A 561 16.33 31.05 -2.55
CA ALA A 561 16.40 30.93 -4.00
C ALA A 561 15.00 30.94 -4.64
N LEU A 562 14.05 30.21 -4.03
CA LEU A 562 12.66 30.20 -4.46
C LEU A 562 12.00 31.57 -4.30
N HIS A 563 12.23 32.25 -3.17
CA HIS A 563 11.74 33.60 -2.95
C HIS A 563 12.28 34.60 -3.99
N ASN A 564 13.58 34.57 -4.28
CA ASN A 564 14.19 35.42 -5.31
C ASN A 564 13.66 35.11 -6.71
N GLN A 565 13.34 33.85 -7.01
CA GLN A 565 12.75 33.46 -8.29
C GLN A 565 11.32 33.99 -8.44
N VAL A 566 10.52 33.93 -7.38
CA VAL A 566 9.17 34.50 -7.34
C VAL A 566 9.21 36.02 -7.51
N VAL A 567 10.09 36.71 -6.77
CA VAL A 567 10.24 38.18 -6.89
C VAL A 567 10.66 38.59 -8.31
N LYS A 568 11.57 37.84 -8.94
CA LYS A 568 11.99 38.09 -10.32
C LYS A 568 10.84 37.91 -11.32
N GLN A 569 10.05 36.85 -11.16
CA GLN A 569 8.87 36.60 -12.01
C GLN A 569 7.81 37.70 -11.86
N SER A 570 7.63 38.25 -10.65
CA SER A 570 6.72 39.38 -10.42
C SER A 570 7.21 40.67 -11.10
N MET A 571 8.51 40.98 -11.02
CA MET A 571 9.10 42.15 -11.69
C MET A 571 9.05 42.02 -13.22
N ASP A 572 9.30 40.83 -13.76
CA ASP A 572 9.23 40.58 -15.21
C ASP A 572 7.78 40.72 -15.74
N MET A 573 6.77 40.43 -14.90
CA MET A 573 5.36 40.67 -15.21
C MET A 573 4.99 42.16 -15.23
N GLU A 574 5.49 42.94 -14.27
CA GLU A 574 5.25 44.39 -14.21
C GLU A 574 5.92 45.17 -15.36
N ILE A 575 7.04 44.67 -15.90
CA ILE A 575 7.72 45.27 -17.06
C ILE A 575 7.02 44.91 -18.40
N SER A 576 6.19 43.87 -18.40
CA SER A 576 5.44 43.40 -19.59
C SER A 576 4.04 44.01 -19.71
N MET A 577 3.57 44.74 -18.69
CA MET A 577 2.37 45.59 -18.69
C MET A 577 2.73 47.03 -19.02
#